data_AF-A0ABD6BHQ4-F1
#
_entry.id   AF-A0ABD6BHQ4-F1
#
_cell.length_a   1.000
_cell.length_b   1.000
_cell.length_c   1.000
_cell.angle_alpha   90.00
_cell.angle_beta   90.00
_cell.angle_gamma   90.00
#
_symmetry.space_group_name_H-M   'P 1'
#
loop_
_entity.id
_entity.type
_entity.pdbx_description
1 polymer ?
#
loop_
_entity_poly.entity_id
_entity_poly.type
_entity_poly.pdbx_seq_one_letter_code
_entity_poly.pdbx_strand_id
1 'polypeptide(L)'
;MSNSAGSPRNPVDSEADPFGGDDILPIEKQRRAHRFLTQETRYHIIQAVLGHPRYLATLDELEYLVPKNRSTIREHLDRLAERQVMAKYKYRGDEAEQNDPREFWGFTSYGITLLDEYSYLRYVPVLRALQENLYLTKKIKRHQDAPRPDLPEDVSEALKIPEIDDETEEIIDDALAAREHGGGRLFDAPPIEPDEDVETEDGADRPLDELF
;
A
#
# COMPACT_ATOMS: atom_id res chain seq x y z
N MET A 1 33.15 33.58 -38.33
CA MET A 1 33.96 32.70 -37.45
C MET A 1 33.34 32.74 -36.07
N SER A 2 33.23 31.58 -35.45
CA SER A 2 32.11 31.14 -34.62
C SER A 2 32.05 31.72 -33.20
N ASN A 3 30.83 32.05 -32.78
CA ASN A 3 30.39 32.15 -31.39
C ASN A 3 30.52 30.77 -30.72
N SER A 4 31.17 30.71 -29.56
CA SER A 4 31.02 29.57 -28.64
C SER A 4 30.41 30.09 -27.34
N ALA A 5 29.08 30.00 -27.27
CA ALA A 5 28.33 30.20 -26.05
C ALA A 5 28.67 29.05 -25.08
N GLY A 6 29.26 29.39 -23.94
CA GLY A 6 29.30 28.48 -22.80
C GLY A 6 27.90 28.39 -22.21
N SER A 7 27.19 27.29 -22.47
CA SER A 7 25.98 26.96 -21.72
C SER A 7 26.33 26.83 -20.24
N PRO A 8 25.61 27.50 -19.32
CA PRO A 8 25.74 27.18 -17.91
C PRO A 8 25.14 25.78 -17.71
N ARG A 9 25.99 24.82 -17.36
CA ARG A 9 25.52 23.53 -16.84
C ARG A 9 24.77 23.84 -15.55
N ASN A 10 23.47 23.66 -15.59
CA ASN A 10 22.61 23.74 -14.43
C ASN A 10 23.00 22.58 -13.49
N PRO A 11 23.48 22.82 -12.26
CA PRO A 11 23.63 21.76 -11.28
C PRO A 11 22.25 21.58 -10.67
N VAL A 12 21.38 20.83 -11.35
CA VAL A 12 20.37 20.12 -10.59
C VAL A 12 21.16 19.02 -9.92
N ASP A 13 21.57 19.28 -8.67
CA ASP A 13 22.12 18.24 -7.81
C ASP A 13 21.17 17.05 -7.92
N SER A 14 21.67 16.00 -8.57
CA SER A 14 21.11 14.66 -8.52
C SER A 14 21.06 14.31 -7.05
N GLU A 15 19.89 14.56 -6.44
CA GLU A 15 19.60 14.12 -5.09
C GLU A 15 19.77 12.60 -5.14
N ALA A 16 20.86 12.11 -4.54
CA ALA A 16 21.34 10.76 -4.75
C ALA A 16 20.21 9.78 -4.48
N ASP A 17 19.78 9.07 -5.54
CA ASP A 17 18.64 8.17 -5.46
C ASP A 17 18.80 7.20 -4.28
N PRO A 18 17.85 7.20 -3.32
CA PRO A 18 17.91 6.40 -2.10
C PRO A 18 18.15 4.91 -2.31
N PHE A 19 17.86 4.34 -3.49
CA PHE A 19 18.10 2.94 -3.80
C PHE A 19 19.26 2.69 -4.77
N GLY A 20 19.89 3.73 -5.31
CA GLY A 20 21.19 3.65 -5.98
C GLY A 20 21.48 4.80 -6.94
N GLY A 21 22.71 5.35 -6.88
CA GLY A 21 23.19 6.37 -7.83
C GLY A 21 23.70 5.79 -9.15
N ASP A 22 24.27 6.66 -10.00
CA ASP A 22 24.68 6.37 -11.39
C ASP A 22 25.61 5.15 -11.55
N ASP A 23 26.29 4.73 -10.49
CA ASP A 23 27.25 3.61 -10.49
C ASP A 23 26.62 2.22 -10.20
N ILE A 24 25.31 2.15 -9.93
CA ILE A 24 24.62 0.89 -9.56
C ILE A 24 23.81 0.34 -10.75
N LEU A 25 23.95 -0.96 -11.03
CA LEU A 25 23.17 -1.62 -12.07
C LEU A 25 21.66 -1.51 -11.80
N PRO A 26 20.81 -1.23 -12.82
CA PRO A 26 19.36 -1.07 -12.63
C PRO A 26 18.69 -2.23 -11.88
N ILE A 27 19.11 -3.47 -12.15
CA ILE A 27 18.59 -4.67 -11.48
C ILE A 27 18.90 -4.66 -9.97
N GLU A 28 20.06 -4.15 -9.57
CA GLU A 28 20.41 -4.05 -8.15
C GLU A 28 19.57 -3.01 -7.43
N LYS A 29 19.37 -1.84 -8.06
CA LYS A 29 18.45 -0.81 -7.55
C LYS A 29 17.07 -1.42 -7.35
N GLN A 30 16.57 -2.13 -8.35
CA GLN A 30 15.25 -2.76 -8.27
C GLN A 30 15.15 -3.78 -7.14
N ARG A 31 16.18 -4.62 -6.97
CA ARG A 31 16.24 -5.61 -5.89
C ARG A 31 16.28 -4.95 -4.50
N ARG A 32 17.01 -3.84 -4.35
CA ARG A 32 17.12 -3.09 -3.08
C ARG A 32 15.79 -2.44 -2.72
N ALA A 33 15.18 -1.72 -3.66
CA ALA A 33 13.87 -1.09 -3.47
C ALA A 33 12.80 -2.14 -3.15
N HIS A 34 12.69 -3.21 -3.94
CA HIS A 34 11.74 -4.29 -3.67
C HIS A 34 11.95 -4.89 -2.27
N ARG A 35 13.17 -5.34 -1.92
CA ARG A 35 13.47 -5.89 -0.59
C ARG A 35 13.16 -4.89 0.54
N PHE A 36 13.38 -3.60 0.30
CA PHE A 36 13.08 -2.57 1.27
C PHE A 36 11.57 -2.47 1.49
N LEU A 37 10.77 -2.33 0.44
CA LEU A 37 9.32 -2.18 0.51
C LEU A 37 8.62 -3.43 1.06
N THR A 38 9.08 -4.63 0.69
CA THR A 38 8.46 -5.90 1.10
C THR A 38 8.80 -6.37 2.52
N GLN A 39 9.51 -5.57 3.31
CA GLN A 39 9.66 -5.91 4.73
C GLN A 39 8.29 -5.75 5.41
N GLU A 40 7.90 -6.79 6.15
CA GLU A 40 6.56 -6.95 6.72
C GLU A 40 5.99 -5.66 7.32
N THR A 41 6.69 -5.01 8.26
CA THR A 41 6.16 -3.81 8.93
C THR A 41 6.04 -2.61 8.02
N ARG A 42 7.03 -2.35 7.15
CA ARG A 42 6.94 -1.26 6.16
C ARG A 42 5.80 -1.51 5.18
N TYR A 43 5.62 -2.74 4.75
CA TYR A 43 4.52 -3.12 3.87
C TYR A 43 3.15 -2.79 4.50
N HIS A 44 2.93 -3.18 5.77
CA HIS A 44 1.69 -2.82 6.48
C HIS A 44 1.51 -1.31 6.63
N ILE A 45 2.58 -0.55 6.93
CA ILE A 45 2.53 0.92 7.01
C ILE A 45 2.12 1.52 5.66
N ILE A 46 2.76 1.08 4.57
CA ILE A 46 2.47 1.56 3.21
C ILE A 46 1.01 1.28 2.86
N GLN A 47 0.51 0.06 3.10
CA GLN A 47 -0.89 -0.29 2.87
C GLN A 47 -1.85 0.54 3.72
N ALA A 48 -1.52 0.75 5.00
CA ALA A 48 -2.33 1.57 5.90
C ALA A 48 -2.44 3.02 5.42
N VAL A 49 -1.36 3.61 4.89
CA VAL A 49 -1.42 4.98 4.36
C VAL A 49 -2.10 5.04 2.99
N LEU A 50 -1.86 4.07 2.10
CA LEU A 50 -2.51 4.01 0.78
C LEU A 50 -4.03 3.82 0.89
N GLY A 51 -4.51 3.08 1.89
CA GLY A 51 -5.96 2.93 2.13
C GLY A 51 -6.59 4.10 2.89
N HIS A 52 -5.81 5.05 3.40
CA HIS A 52 -6.34 6.14 4.19
C HIS A 52 -7.16 7.12 3.32
N PRO A 53 -8.35 7.60 3.74
CA PRO A 53 -9.19 8.49 2.94
C PRO A 53 -8.50 9.79 2.47
N ARG A 54 -7.59 10.31 3.30
CA ARG A 54 -6.76 11.50 3.04
C ARG A 54 -5.29 11.19 2.72
N TYR A 55 -4.92 9.92 2.57
CA TYR A 55 -3.53 9.46 2.32
C TYR A 55 -2.46 9.96 3.30
N LEU A 56 -2.90 10.35 4.49
CA LEU A 56 -2.09 10.86 5.58
C LEU A 56 -2.54 10.10 6.82
N ALA A 57 -1.64 9.46 7.56
CA ALA A 57 -1.99 8.71 8.77
C ALA A 57 -1.25 9.26 9.98
N THR A 58 -1.92 9.32 11.11
CA THR A 58 -1.31 9.60 12.40
C THR A 58 -0.64 8.35 12.96
N LEU A 59 0.27 8.54 13.90
CA LEU A 59 0.89 7.39 14.58
C LEU A 59 -0.12 6.54 15.35
N ASP A 60 -1.19 7.14 15.87
CA ASP A 60 -2.24 6.42 16.59
C ASP A 60 -3.10 5.57 15.64
N GLU A 61 -3.37 6.06 14.42
CA GLU A 61 -4.04 5.28 13.36
C GLU A 61 -3.16 4.11 12.88
N LEU A 62 -1.86 4.36 12.69
CA LEU A 62 -0.92 3.30 12.32
C LEU A 62 -0.79 2.24 13.43
N GLU A 63 -0.78 2.64 14.70
CA GLU A 63 -0.80 1.71 15.84
C GLU A 63 -2.07 0.86 15.90
N TYR A 64 -3.18 1.36 15.37
CA TYR A 64 -4.43 0.60 15.25
C TYR A 64 -4.41 -0.42 14.10
N LEU A 65 -3.79 -0.07 12.97
CA LEU A 65 -3.84 -0.86 11.73
C LEU A 65 -2.66 -1.83 11.56
N VAL A 66 -1.49 -1.49 12.12
CA VAL A 66 -0.26 -2.25 11.92
C VAL A 66 -0.07 -3.19 13.11
N PRO A 67 0.14 -4.51 12.90
CA PRO A 67 0.27 -5.49 13.98
C PRO A 67 1.66 -5.46 14.64
N LYS A 68 2.14 -4.27 15.03
CA LYS A 68 3.41 -4.02 15.71
C LYS A 68 3.24 -2.93 16.76
N ASN A 69 4.17 -2.89 17.72
CA ASN A 69 4.15 -1.86 18.75
C ASN A 69 4.54 -0.48 18.17
N ARG A 70 4.15 0.57 18.89
CA ARG A 70 4.40 1.97 18.52
C ARG A 70 5.87 2.31 18.27
N SER A 71 6.81 1.76 19.04
CA SER A 71 8.24 2.03 18.85
C SER A 71 8.77 1.43 17.55
N THR A 72 8.36 0.21 17.22
CA THR A 72 8.70 -0.46 15.95
C THR A 72 8.09 0.30 14.77
N ILE A 73 6.85 0.76 14.87
CA ILE A 73 6.22 1.58 13.82
C ILE A 73 7.03 2.86 13.58
N ARG A 74 7.43 3.59 14.64
CA ARG A 74 8.26 4.79 14.51
C ARG A 74 9.60 4.50 13.81
N GLU A 75 10.32 3.45 14.24
CA GLU A 75 11.58 3.05 13.62
C GLU A 75 11.41 2.80 12.10
N HIS A 76 10.31 2.16 11.70
CA HIS A 76 10.04 1.91 10.29
C HIS A 76 9.62 3.15 9.52
N LEU A 77 8.89 4.08 10.13
CA LEU A 77 8.57 5.39 9.54
C LEU A 77 9.84 6.23 9.35
N ASP A 78 10.74 6.24 10.32
CA ASP A 78 12.02 6.95 10.23
C ASP A 78 12.85 6.38 9.07
N ARG A 79 12.93 5.05 8.93
CA ARG A 79 13.58 4.40 7.77
C ARG A 79 12.93 4.73 6.43
N LEU A 80 11.59 4.83 6.38
CA LEU A 80 10.86 5.23 5.18
C LEU A 80 11.18 6.69 4.82
N ALA A 81 11.33 7.56 5.82
CA ALA A 81 11.75 8.95 5.64
C ALA A 81 13.21 9.11 5.23
N GLU A 82 14.12 8.32 5.79
CA GLU A 82 15.53 8.27 5.38
C GLU A 82 15.68 7.91 3.89
N ARG A 83 14.78 7.06 3.37
CA ARG A 83 14.73 6.69 1.95
C ARG A 83 13.83 7.61 1.12
N GLN A 84 13.38 8.71 1.69
CA GLN A 84 12.48 9.67 1.06
C GLN A 84 11.17 9.06 0.54
N VAL A 85 10.76 7.87 0.99
CA VAL A 85 9.49 7.24 0.56
C VAL A 85 8.31 7.91 1.24
N MET A 86 8.48 8.31 2.50
CA MET A 86 7.46 9.01 3.27
C MET A 86 8.03 10.24 3.94
N ALA A 87 7.16 11.19 4.28
CA ALA A 87 7.54 12.35 5.05
C ALA A 87 6.52 12.62 6.15
N LYS A 88 6.98 13.37 7.14
CA LYS A 88 6.15 13.86 8.24
C LYS A 88 5.57 15.22 7.88
N TYR A 89 4.27 15.28 7.71
CA TYR A 89 3.50 16.47 7.44
C TYR A 89 3.00 17.08 8.75
N LYS A 90 3.12 18.41 8.88
CA LYS A 90 2.66 19.14 10.06
C LYS A 90 1.51 20.05 9.68
N TYR A 91 0.36 19.86 10.34
CA TYR A 91 -0.75 20.79 10.22
C TYR A 91 -0.51 22.02 11.10
N ARG A 92 -0.50 23.19 10.49
CA ARG A 92 -0.27 24.49 11.16
C ARG A 92 -1.53 25.35 11.26
N GLY A 93 -2.68 24.87 10.79
CA GLY A 93 -3.94 25.61 10.89
C GLY A 93 -4.44 25.73 12.32
N ASP A 94 -5.27 26.74 12.54
CA ASP A 94 -5.90 27.04 13.83
C ASP A 94 -7.19 26.24 14.05
N GLU A 95 -7.66 25.51 13.04
CA GLU A 95 -8.91 24.72 13.07
C GLU A 95 -8.78 23.45 13.91
N ALA A 96 -7.56 23.04 14.27
CA ALA A 96 -7.31 21.84 15.05
C ALA A 96 -7.67 22.04 16.53
N GLU A 97 -8.52 21.15 17.06
CA GLU A 97 -8.86 21.14 18.47
C GLU A 97 -7.65 20.76 19.35
N GLN A 98 -7.76 21.01 20.67
CA GLN A 98 -6.67 20.74 21.62
C GLN A 98 -6.20 19.27 21.62
N ASN A 99 -7.09 18.33 21.29
CA ASN A 99 -6.80 16.89 21.27
C ASN A 99 -6.55 16.33 19.87
N ASP A 100 -6.51 17.20 18.86
CA ASP A 100 -6.31 16.77 17.49
C ASP A 100 -4.83 16.52 17.19
N PRO A 101 -4.55 15.50 16.37
CA PRO A 101 -3.20 15.26 15.87
C PRO A 101 -2.75 16.44 15.00
N ARG A 102 -1.50 16.87 15.18
CA ARG A 102 -0.86 17.89 14.32
C ARG A 102 0.22 17.32 13.40
N GLU A 103 0.51 16.04 13.55
CA GLU A 103 1.59 15.35 12.87
C GLU A 103 1.06 14.12 12.16
N PHE A 104 1.32 14.07 10.86
CA PHE A 104 0.80 13.06 9.95
C PHE A 104 1.94 12.50 9.11
N TRP A 105 1.79 11.26 8.67
CA TRP A 105 2.72 10.58 7.79
C TRP A 105 2.05 10.32 6.45
N GLY A 106 2.70 10.73 5.38
CA GLY A 106 2.23 10.54 4.01
C GLY A 106 3.39 10.25 3.08
N PHE A 107 3.07 9.93 1.83
CA PHE A 107 4.08 9.73 0.80
C PHE A 107 4.69 11.04 0.33
N THR A 108 5.91 10.97 -0.18
CA THR A 108 6.54 12.05 -0.94
C THR A 108 6.29 11.82 -2.43
N SER A 109 6.65 12.81 -3.25
CA SER A 109 6.73 12.67 -4.72
C SER A 109 7.54 11.44 -5.14
N TYR A 110 8.76 11.30 -4.61
CA TYR A 110 9.63 10.16 -4.89
C TYR A 110 8.99 8.83 -4.47
N GLY A 111 8.41 8.80 -3.27
CA GLY A 111 7.76 7.61 -2.74
C GLY A 111 6.59 7.15 -3.60
N ILE A 112 5.78 8.09 -4.09
CA ILE A 112 4.67 7.78 -5.01
C ILE A 112 5.17 7.26 -6.35
N THR A 113 6.16 7.90 -6.98
CA THR A 113 6.74 7.39 -8.23
C THR A 113 7.29 5.98 -8.06
N LEU A 114 7.98 5.71 -6.94
CA LEU A 114 8.47 4.39 -6.61
C LEU A 114 7.33 3.38 -6.44
N LEU A 115 6.29 3.73 -5.68
CA LEU A 115 5.15 2.83 -5.46
C LEU A 115 4.37 2.53 -6.74
N ASP A 116 4.30 3.49 -7.68
CA ASP A 116 3.74 3.29 -9.00
C ASP A 116 4.56 2.29 -9.84
N GLU A 117 5.89 2.44 -9.87
CA GLU A 117 6.81 1.53 -10.56
C GLU A 117 6.63 0.07 -10.09
N TYR A 118 6.33 -0.13 -8.80
CA TYR A 118 6.10 -1.45 -8.21
C TYR A 118 4.61 -1.88 -8.16
N SER A 119 3.72 -1.20 -8.88
CA SER A 119 2.29 -1.52 -8.97
C SER A 119 1.52 -1.47 -7.63
N TYR A 120 2.00 -0.73 -6.63
CA TYR A 120 1.28 -0.59 -5.35
C TYR A 120 0.01 0.25 -5.51
N LEU A 121 0.04 1.27 -6.38
CA LEU A 121 -1.08 2.19 -6.55
C LEU A 121 -2.34 1.50 -7.11
N ARG A 122 -2.16 0.40 -7.86
CA ARG A 122 -3.26 -0.45 -8.35
C ARG A 122 -4.18 -0.94 -7.22
N TYR A 123 -3.66 -1.10 -6.02
CA TYR A 123 -4.42 -1.63 -4.88
C TYR A 123 -5.10 -0.56 -4.03
N VAL A 124 -4.92 0.73 -4.33
CA VAL A 124 -5.52 1.83 -3.57
C VAL A 124 -7.04 1.69 -3.42
N PRO A 125 -7.82 1.37 -4.47
CA PRO A 125 -9.28 1.24 -4.32
C PRO A 125 -9.68 0.13 -3.33
N VAL A 126 -8.98 -1.00 -3.40
CA VAL A 126 -9.21 -2.15 -2.50
C VAL A 126 -8.86 -1.78 -1.06
N LEU A 127 -7.70 -1.15 -0.84
CA LEU A 127 -7.26 -0.75 0.49
C LEU A 127 -8.18 0.31 1.11
N ARG A 128 -8.69 1.23 0.29
CA ARG A 128 -9.68 2.23 0.72
C ARG A 128 -10.98 1.58 1.15
N ALA A 129 -11.56 0.72 0.30
CA ALA A 129 -12.79 0.00 0.61
C ALA A 129 -12.64 -0.84 1.89
N LEU A 130 -11.49 -1.50 2.09
CA LEU A 130 -11.22 -2.23 3.33
C LEU A 130 -11.25 -1.31 4.56
N GLN A 131 -10.55 -0.16 4.52
CA GLN A 131 -10.47 0.75 5.66
C GLN A 131 -11.80 1.45 5.97
N GLU A 132 -12.58 1.81 4.96
CA GLU A 132 -13.92 2.41 5.14
C GLU A 132 -14.88 1.47 5.88
N ASN A 133 -14.69 0.17 5.73
CA ASN A 133 -15.49 -0.87 6.38
C ASN A 133 -14.89 -1.37 7.71
N LEU A 134 -13.75 -0.84 8.15
CA LEU A 134 -13.20 -1.20 9.47
C LEU A 134 -14.04 -0.59 10.58
N TYR A 135 -14.30 -1.38 11.62
CA TYR A 135 -14.75 -0.83 12.89
C TYR A 135 -13.64 0.06 13.45
N LEU A 136 -13.93 1.35 13.68
CA LEU A 136 -13.00 2.29 14.29
C LEU A 136 -13.44 2.64 15.71
N THR A 137 -12.48 2.68 16.64
CA THR A 137 -12.75 3.23 17.96
C THR A 137 -13.03 4.74 17.87
N LYS A 138 -13.73 5.31 18.86
CA LYS A 138 -14.03 6.76 18.90
C LYS A 138 -12.77 7.63 18.77
N LYS A 139 -11.66 7.20 19.38
CA LYS A 139 -10.38 7.92 19.31
C LYS A 139 -9.83 7.92 17.88
N ILE A 140 -9.80 6.76 17.24
CA ILE A 140 -9.26 6.60 15.89
C ILE A 140 -10.11 7.36 14.87
N LYS A 141 -11.44 7.28 14.97
CA LYS A 141 -12.35 8.05 14.12
C LYS A 141 -12.12 9.56 14.24
N ARG A 142 -12.01 10.08 15.47
CA ARG A 142 -11.67 11.50 15.69
C ARG A 142 -10.35 11.89 15.03
N HIS A 143 -9.33 11.03 15.11
CA HIS A 143 -8.03 11.30 14.49
C HIS A 143 -8.14 11.27 12.96
N GLN A 144 -8.92 10.35 12.39
CA GLN A 144 -9.18 10.26 10.95
C GLN A 144 -9.84 11.53 10.41
N ASP A 145 -10.86 12.01 11.13
CA ASP A 145 -11.66 13.20 10.77
C ASP A 145 -10.94 14.53 11.07
N ALA A 146 -9.78 14.51 11.74
CA ALA A 146 -9.06 15.72 12.12
C ALA A 146 -8.55 16.53 10.91
N PRO A 147 -8.40 17.86 11.04
CA PRO A 147 -7.85 18.71 9.99
C PRO A 147 -6.42 18.28 9.60
N ARG A 148 -6.14 18.24 8.30
CA ARG A 148 -4.89 17.72 7.73
C ARG A 148 -4.33 18.70 6.70
N PRO A 149 -3.00 18.75 6.53
CA PRO A 149 -2.39 19.58 5.50
C PRO A 149 -2.67 18.98 4.12
N ASP A 150 -2.66 19.82 3.10
CA ASP A 150 -2.74 19.36 1.72
C ASP A 150 -1.44 18.62 1.32
N LEU A 151 -1.61 17.63 0.46
CA LEU A 151 -0.50 16.90 -0.14
C LEU A 151 0.08 17.72 -1.31
N PRO A 152 1.35 17.48 -1.68
CA PRO A 152 1.89 17.97 -2.94
C PRO A 152 1.02 17.54 -4.13
N GLU A 153 0.88 18.42 -5.12
CA GLU A 153 -0.04 18.22 -6.25
C GLU A 153 0.25 16.91 -7.01
N ASP A 154 1.52 16.63 -7.27
CA ASP A 154 1.98 15.41 -7.94
C ASP A 154 1.62 14.14 -7.16
N VAL A 155 1.71 14.19 -5.83
CA VAL A 155 1.29 13.11 -4.94
C VAL A 155 -0.23 12.94 -4.99
N SER A 156 -1.00 14.03 -4.92
CA SER A 156 -2.47 13.93 -4.98
C SER A 156 -2.97 13.44 -6.33
N GLU A 157 -2.38 13.89 -7.44
CA GLU A 157 -2.76 13.45 -8.79
C GLU A 157 -2.53 11.96 -8.99
N ALA A 158 -1.36 11.44 -8.60
CA ALA A 158 -1.04 10.01 -8.74
C ALA A 158 -1.93 9.11 -7.88
N LEU A 159 -2.47 9.63 -6.78
CA LEU A 159 -3.35 8.92 -5.88
C LEU A 159 -4.83 9.07 -6.25
N LYS A 160 -5.18 9.79 -7.31
CA LYS A 160 -6.55 9.78 -7.81
C LYS A 160 -6.87 8.37 -8.29
N ILE A 161 -7.90 7.78 -7.68
CA ILE A 161 -8.43 6.50 -8.14
C ILE A 161 -8.95 6.76 -9.57
N PRO A 162 -8.52 6.00 -10.58
CA PRO A 162 -9.14 6.08 -11.89
C PRO A 162 -10.61 5.74 -11.72
N GLU A 163 -11.49 6.66 -12.15
CA GLU A 163 -12.91 6.36 -12.26
C GLU A 163 -13.04 5.12 -13.14
N ILE A 164 -13.72 4.12 -12.61
CA ILE A 164 -14.11 2.96 -13.40
C ILE A 164 -15.11 3.50 -14.41
N ASP A 165 -14.88 3.27 -15.71
CA ASP A 165 -15.87 3.66 -16.71
C ASP A 165 -17.19 2.91 -16.50
N ASP A 166 -18.30 3.53 -16.91
CA ASP A 166 -19.64 2.98 -16.74
C ASP A 166 -19.75 1.53 -17.29
N GLU A 167 -19.01 1.21 -18.35
CA GLU A 167 -18.96 -0.14 -18.96
C GLU A 167 -18.32 -1.16 -18.01
N THR A 168 -17.20 -0.82 -17.39
CA THR A 168 -16.52 -1.69 -16.43
C THR A 168 -17.31 -1.81 -15.13
N GLU A 169 -18.01 -0.75 -14.70
CA GLU A 169 -18.92 -0.78 -13.55
C GLU A 169 -20.09 -1.74 -13.81
N GLU A 170 -20.75 -1.65 -14.98
CA GLU A 170 -21.80 -2.58 -15.40
C GLU A 170 -21.31 -4.04 -15.43
N ILE A 171 -20.10 -4.30 -15.94
CA ILE A 171 -19.51 -5.66 -15.96
C ILE A 171 -19.30 -6.20 -14.54
N ILE A 172 -18.86 -5.36 -13.60
CA ILE A 172 -18.64 -5.75 -12.21
C ILE A 172 -19.98 -6.05 -11.53
N ASP A 173 -20.98 -5.19 -11.71
CA ASP A 173 -22.31 -5.37 -11.15
C ASP A 173 -23.00 -6.62 -11.69
N ASP A 174 -22.92 -6.86 -13.00
CA ASP A 174 -23.42 -8.09 -13.64
C ASP A 174 -22.74 -9.34 -13.05
N ALA A 175 -21.41 -9.29 -12.86
CA ALA A 175 -20.66 -10.40 -12.26
C ALA A 175 -21.03 -10.64 -10.78
N LEU A 176 -21.29 -9.57 -10.02
CA LEU A 176 -21.74 -9.67 -8.62
C LEU A 176 -23.18 -10.19 -8.53
N ALA A 177 -24.09 -9.70 -9.37
CA ALA A 177 -25.49 -10.15 -9.44
C ALA A 177 -25.61 -11.62 -9.87
N ALA A 178 -24.82 -12.04 -10.87
CA ALA A 178 -24.74 -13.45 -11.28
C ALA A 178 -24.28 -14.36 -10.12
N ARG A 179 -23.42 -13.84 -9.24
CA ARG A 179 -22.92 -14.57 -8.06
C ARG A 179 -23.92 -14.60 -6.90
N GLU A 180 -24.76 -13.58 -6.74
CA GLU A 180 -25.85 -13.57 -5.77
C GLU A 180 -26.99 -14.53 -6.19
N HIS A 181 -27.20 -14.68 -7.50
CA HIS A 181 -28.15 -15.65 -8.06
C HIS A 181 -27.61 -17.09 -8.11
N GLY A 182 -26.31 -17.29 -8.26
CA GLY A 182 -25.64 -18.59 -8.13
C GLY A 182 -25.28 -18.88 -6.68
N GLY A 183 -26.24 -19.36 -5.88
CA GLY A 183 -26.11 -19.62 -4.43
C GLY A 183 -25.08 -20.69 -4.02
N GLY A 184 -23.81 -20.52 -4.37
CA GLY A 184 -22.68 -21.28 -3.85
C GLY A 184 -21.83 -20.37 -2.96
N ARG A 185 -21.90 -20.56 -1.65
CA ARG A 185 -20.91 -19.97 -0.74
C ARG A 185 -19.53 -20.49 -1.14
N LEU A 186 -18.50 -19.65 -1.05
CA LEU A 186 -17.10 -20.01 -1.36
C LEU A 186 -16.57 -21.22 -0.56
N PHE A 187 -17.31 -21.66 0.45
CA PHE A 187 -17.01 -22.80 1.32
C PHE A 187 -18.07 -23.93 1.29
N ASP A 188 -19.08 -23.85 0.42
CA ASP A 188 -20.07 -24.92 0.18
C ASP A 188 -19.70 -25.70 -1.10
N ALA A 189 -18.45 -26.14 -1.21
CA ALA A 189 -18.20 -27.27 -2.10
C ALA A 189 -18.95 -28.47 -1.50
N PRO A 190 -19.87 -29.13 -2.24
CA PRO A 190 -20.42 -30.39 -1.77
C PRO A 190 -19.24 -31.32 -1.48
N PRO A 191 -19.28 -32.13 -0.40
CA PRO A 191 -18.23 -33.10 -0.14
C PRO A 191 -18.02 -33.88 -1.44
N ILE A 192 -16.78 -33.85 -1.95
CA ILE A 192 -16.40 -34.67 -3.08
C ILE A 192 -16.45 -36.09 -2.53
N GLU A 193 -17.55 -36.78 -2.78
CA GLU A 193 -17.60 -38.21 -2.55
C GLU A 193 -16.49 -38.82 -3.41
N PRO A 194 -15.54 -39.56 -2.81
CA PRO A 194 -14.49 -40.18 -3.60
C PRO A 194 -15.15 -41.07 -4.65
N ASP A 195 -14.83 -40.85 -5.92
CA ASP A 195 -15.29 -41.71 -7.00
C ASP A 195 -14.82 -43.15 -6.69
N GLU A 196 -15.78 -44.03 -6.37
CA GLU A 196 -15.51 -45.44 -6.04
C GLU A 196 -14.86 -46.20 -7.21
N ASP A 197 -14.91 -45.62 -8.42
CA ASP A 197 -14.37 -46.16 -9.66
C ASP A 197 -12.95 -45.64 -10.01
N VAL A 198 -12.36 -44.77 -9.17
CA VAL A 198 -10.95 -44.40 -9.33
C VAL A 198 -10.10 -45.59 -8.89
N GLU A 199 -9.45 -46.25 -9.85
CA GLU A 199 -8.40 -47.22 -9.55
C GLU A 199 -7.31 -46.53 -8.73
N THR A 200 -7.38 -46.72 -7.41
CA THR A 200 -6.30 -46.36 -6.50
C THR A 200 -5.20 -47.39 -6.70
N GLU A 201 -3.96 -46.94 -6.87
CA GLU A 201 -2.82 -47.84 -6.97
C GLU A 201 -2.80 -48.78 -5.75
N ASP A 202 -2.60 -50.07 -6.01
CA ASP A 202 -2.65 -51.14 -5.03
C ASP A 202 -1.61 -50.87 -3.91
N GLY A 203 -2.09 -50.37 -2.76
CA GLY A 203 -1.25 -49.93 -1.63
C GLY A 203 -1.48 -48.50 -1.13
N ALA A 204 -2.40 -47.72 -1.71
CA ALA A 204 -2.71 -46.36 -1.26
C ALA A 204 -3.26 -46.27 0.19
N ASP A 205 -3.78 -47.37 0.74
CA ASP A 205 -4.36 -47.45 2.08
C ASP A 205 -3.41 -48.01 3.15
N ARG A 206 -2.10 -48.09 2.88
CA ARG A 206 -1.14 -48.50 3.92
C ARG A 206 -1.03 -47.41 4.99
N PRO A 207 -1.22 -47.74 6.29
CA PRO A 207 -0.99 -46.79 7.35
C PRO A 207 0.47 -46.31 7.32
N LEU A 208 0.67 -45.02 7.57
CA LEU A 208 1.95 -44.30 7.52
C LEU A 208 3.09 -44.95 8.33
N ASP A 209 2.74 -45.85 9.24
CA ASP A 209 3.63 -46.57 10.13
C ASP A 209 4.41 -47.70 9.42
N GLU A 210 4.03 -48.08 8.19
CA GLU A 210 4.68 -49.13 7.39
C GLU A 210 5.61 -48.59 6.27
N LEU A 211 5.78 -47.27 6.18
CA LEU A 211 6.58 -46.61 5.13
C LEU A 211 8.02 -46.24 5.54
N PHE A 212 8.50 -46.72 6.71
CA PHE A 212 9.87 -46.52 7.19
C PHE A 212 10.49 -47.79 7.78
#